data_AF-A0A0S6XB38-F1
#
_entry.id   AF-A0A0S6XB38-F1
#
_cell.length_a   1.000
_cell.length_b   1.000
_cell.length_c   1.000
_cell.angle_alpha   90.00
_cell.angle_beta   90.00
_cell.angle_gamma   90.00
#
_symmetry.space_group_name_H-M   'P 1'
#
loop_
_entity.id
_entity.type
_entity.pdbx_description
1 polymer ?
#
loop_
_entity_poly.entity_id
_entity_poly.type
_entity_poly.pdbx_seq_one_letter_code
_entity_poly.pdbx_strand_id
1 'polypeptide(L)'
;MASSSILQALISESKSSTEAQPPFKFIVNSTIIQGLTDPRSAGTDSETANEKKVGRVGMHSAAGAYWNNEKDGMWSFKFQEAEGMDVVVSIMWVAV
;
A
#
# COMPACT_ATOMS: atom_id res chain seq x y z
N MET A 1 -0.71 12.35 2.56
CA MET A 1 -0.17 12.59 3.92
C MET A 1 -0.18 11.31 4.79
N ALA A 2 -0.33 10.10 4.24
CA ALA A 2 -0.44 8.84 4.99
C ALA A 2 0.91 8.11 5.22
N SER A 3 1.89 8.27 4.32
CA SER A 3 3.22 7.67 4.48
C SER A 3 3.98 8.22 5.69
N SER A 4 3.78 9.50 6.02
CA SER A 4 4.43 10.18 7.14
C SER A 4 4.00 9.61 8.49
N SER A 5 2.70 9.33 8.69
CA SER A 5 2.19 8.76 9.95
C SER A 5 2.64 7.32 10.16
N ILE A 6 2.67 6.51 9.09
CA ILE A 6 3.17 5.12 9.15
C ILE A 6 4.64 5.09 9.56
N LEU A 7 5.48 5.93 8.96
CA LEU A 7 6.90 6.03 9.32
C LEU A 7 7.09 6.43 10.79
N GLN A 8 6.32 7.39 11.28
CA GLN A 8 6.38 7.81 12.68
C GLN A 8 5.99 6.69 13.64
N ALA A 9 4.93 5.93 13.33
CA ALA A 9 4.50 4.78 14.13
C ALA A 9 5.59 3.69 14.16
N LEU A 10 6.12 3.29 13.00
CA LEU A 10 7.21 2.30 12.90
C LEU A 10 8.41 2.70 13.75
N ILE A 11 8.86 3.95 13.65
CA ILE A 11 9.99 4.47 14.44
C ILE A 11 9.64 4.49 15.94
N SER A 12 8.42 4.83 16.32
CA SER A 12 8.03 4.89 17.72
C SER A 12 7.97 3.51 18.37
N GLU A 13 7.43 2.52 17.68
CA GLU A 13 7.21 1.17 18.20
C GLU A 13 8.46 0.28 18.13
N SER A 14 9.40 0.57 17.23
CA SER A 14 10.64 -0.20 17.07
C SER A 14 11.81 0.30 17.92
N LYS A 15 11.64 1.38 18.69
CA LYS A 15 12.68 1.87 19.60
C LYS A 15 12.93 0.86 20.71
N SER A 16 14.14 0.31 20.76
CA SER A 16 14.62 -0.36 21.96
C SER A 16 15.03 0.70 22.99
N SER A 17 14.73 0.49 24.27
CA SER A 17 15.08 1.42 25.35
C SER A 17 16.59 1.41 25.69
N THR A 18 17.36 0.52 25.05
CA THR A 18 18.73 0.19 25.46
C THR A 18 19.78 0.63 24.43
N GLU A 19 19.38 0.95 23.19
CA GLU A 19 20.32 1.31 22.12
C GLU A 19 20.40 2.81 21.86
N ALA A 20 21.61 3.32 21.70
CA ALA A 20 21.88 4.74 21.40
C ALA A 20 21.51 5.13 19.95
N GLN A 21 21.20 4.16 19.08
CA GLN A 21 20.87 4.35 17.68
C GLN A 21 19.62 3.55 17.30
N PRO A 22 18.80 4.02 16.33
CA PRO A 22 17.64 3.28 15.86
C PRO A 22 18.04 1.90 15.29
N PRO A 23 17.37 0.80 15.69
CA PRO A 23 17.76 -0.56 15.28
C PRO A 23 17.47 -0.88 13.82
N PHE A 24 16.60 -0.11 13.17
CA PHE A 24 16.17 -0.36 11.79
C PHE A 24 16.12 0.92 10.96
N LYS A 25 16.38 0.77 9.66
CA LYS A 25 16.00 1.73 8.62
C LYS A 25 14.70 1.26 7.98
N PHE A 26 13.73 2.16 7.81
CA PHE A 26 12.44 1.84 7.23
C PHE A 26 12.25 2.49 5.87
N ILE A 27 11.69 1.74 4.93
CA ILE A 27 11.20 2.23 3.64
C ILE A 27 9.69 1.98 3.59
N VAL A 28 8.91 3.02 3.27
CA VAL A 28 7.46 2.92 3.12
C VAL A 28 7.07 3.40 1.72
N ASN A 29 6.56 2.49 0.90
CA ASN A 29 5.95 2.78 -0.38
C ASN A 29 4.41 2.74 -0.21
N SER A 30 3.71 3.77 -0.69
CA SER A 30 2.25 3.79 -0.74
C SER A 30 1.81 4.04 -2.17
N THR A 31 1.04 3.11 -2.72
CA THR A 31 0.49 3.14 -4.07
C THR A 31 -1.03 3.26 -3.99
N ILE A 32 -1.59 4.28 -4.64
CA ILE A 32 -3.04 4.46 -4.78
C ILE A 32 -3.44 3.97 -6.16
N ILE A 33 -4.43 3.09 -6.22
CA ILE A 33 -4.98 2.51 -7.45
C ILE A 33 -6.42 2.98 -7.57
N GLN A 34 -6.69 3.74 -8.62
CA GLN A 34 -8.04 4.14 -8.95
C GLN A 34 -8.70 3.04 -9.79
N GLY A 35 -9.83 2.54 -9.32
CA GLY A 35 -10.73 1.68 -10.07
C GLY A 35 -11.31 2.44 -11.25
N LEU A 36 -11.51 1.75 -12.37
CA LEU A 36 -12.05 2.39 -13.57
C LEU A 36 -13.52 2.76 -13.33
N THR A 37 -13.83 4.04 -13.38
CA THR A 37 -15.19 4.51 -13.63
C THR A 37 -15.49 4.31 -15.12
N ASP A 38 -16.65 3.75 -15.46
CA ASP A 38 -17.05 3.61 -16.87
C ASP A 38 -17.20 5.03 -17.48
N PRO A 39 -16.39 5.41 -18.48
CA PRO A 39 -16.48 6.72 -19.12
C PRO A 39 -17.80 6.92 -19.87
N ARG A 40 -18.62 5.87 -20.09
CA ARG A 40 -19.93 5.96 -20.78
C ARG A 40 -21.04 6.66 -19.99
N SER A 41 -20.76 7.16 -18.79
CA SER A 41 -21.74 7.94 -18.03
C SER A 41 -22.02 9.35 -18.62
N ALA A 42 -21.33 9.76 -19.70
CA ALA A 42 -21.52 11.07 -20.34
C ALA A 42 -22.44 11.06 -21.58
N GLY A 43 -23.13 9.95 -21.87
CA GLY A 43 -24.22 9.97 -22.85
C GLY A 43 -24.49 8.62 -23.51
N THR A 44 -25.58 7.97 -23.12
CA THR A 44 -26.65 7.42 -23.99
C THR A 44 -27.56 6.52 -23.15
N ASP A 45 -28.86 6.75 -23.30
CA ASP A 45 -29.94 5.97 -22.70
C ASP A 45 -29.83 4.48 -23.09
N SER A 46 -29.95 3.57 -22.13
CA SER A 46 -30.64 2.28 -22.33
C SER A 46 -30.86 1.53 -21.02
N GLU A 47 -32.12 1.16 -20.82
CA GLU A 47 -32.67 0.39 -19.73
C GLU A 47 -32.03 -0.99 -19.60
N THR A 48 -31.14 -1.17 -18.62
CA THR A 48 -30.91 -2.46 -17.93
C THR A 48 -29.98 -2.19 -16.74
N ALA A 49 -30.58 -1.89 -15.59
CA ALA A 49 -29.88 -1.74 -14.32
C ALA A 49 -29.35 -3.11 -13.85
N ASN A 50 -28.28 -3.59 -14.47
CA ASN A 50 -27.48 -4.69 -13.95
C ASN A 50 -26.17 -4.11 -13.42
N GLU A 51 -26.01 -4.22 -12.10
CA GLU A 51 -24.79 -4.07 -11.29
C GLU A 51 -23.65 -3.27 -11.94
N LYS A 52 -23.40 -2.05 -11.45
CA LYS A 52 -22.18 -1.28 -11.74
C LYS A 52 -20.94 -2.09 -11.31
N LYS A 53 -20.48 -3.02 -12.15
CA LYS A 53 -19.18 -3.67 -12.00
C LYS A 53 -18.12 -2.66 -12.39
N VAL A 54 -17.63 -1.94 -11.39
CA VAL A 54 -16.38 -1.18 -11.48
C VAL A 54 -15.29 -2.14 -11.98
N GLY A 55 -14.75 -1.88 -13.16
CA GLY A 55 -13.65 -2.67 -13.71
C GLY A 55 -12.40 -2.45 -12.85
N ARG A 56 -12.00 -3.45 -12.07
CA ARG A 56 -10.75 -3.41 -11.31
C ARG A 56 -9.60 -3.82 -12.21
N VAL A 57 -8.62 -2.94 -12.40
CA VAL A 57 -7.35 -3.30 -13.05
C VAL A 57 -6.59 -4.28 -12.13
N GLY A 58 -6.19 -5.42 -12.67
CA GLY A 58 -5.33 -6.36 -11.96
C GLY A 58 -3.95 -5.73 -11.77
N MET A 59 -3.51 -5.55 -10.52
CA MET A 59 -2.16 -5.08 -10.21
C MET A 59 -1.35 -6.22 -9.58
N HIS A 60 -0.25 -6.57 -10.24
CA HIS A 60 0.79 -7.44 -9.67
C HIS A 60 1.97 -6.59 -9.22
N SER A 61 2.40 -6.76 -7.99
CA SER A 61 3.59 -6.09 -7.43
C SER A 61 4.50 -7.13 -6.81
N ALA A 62 5.79 -7.02 -7.11
CA ALA A 62 6.84 -7.86 -6.57
C ALA A 62 8.07 -6.98 -6.25
N ALA A 63 8.78 -7.33 -5.18
CA ALA A 63 10.05 -6.72 -4.83
C ALA A 63 11.08 -7.82 -4.58
N GLY A 64 12.32 -7.57 -4.99
CA GLY A 64 13.48 -8.39 -4.69
C GLY A 64 14.51 -7.57 -3.93
N ALA A 65 15.30 -8.23 -3.08
CA ALA A 65 16.31 -7.56 -2.28
C ALA A 65 17.57 -8.43 -2.13
N TYR A 66 18.70 -7.76 -1.97
CA TYR A 66 19.96 -8.35 -1.54
C TYR A 66 20.25 -7.82 -0.14
N TRP A 67 19.98 -8.63 0.88
CA TRP A 67 19.93 -8.20 2.28
C TRP A 67 20.22 -9.36 3.24
N ASN A 68 20.14 -9.11 4.55
CA ASN A 68 20.23 -10.15 5.56
C ASN A 68 18.87 -10.87 5.73
N ASN A 69 18.80 -12.12 5.29
CA ASN A 69 17.58 -12.94 5.32
C ASN A 69 17.01 -13.21 6.72
N GLU A 70 17.80 -13.06 7.78
CA GLU A 70 17.36 -13.32 9.16
C GLU A 70 16.84 -12.07 9.87
N LYS A 71 17.24 -10.87 9.41
CA LYS A 71 17.01 -9.61 10.13
C LYS A 71 16.20 -8.59 9.34
N ASP A 72 16.31 -8.65 8.01
CA ASP A 72 15.67 -7.72 7.10
C ASP A 72 14.40 -8.34 6.53
N GLY A 73 13.48 -7.51 6.05
CA GLY A 73 12.26 -8.04 5.49
C GLY A 73 11.35 -7.00 4.88
N MET A 74 10.25 -7.50 4.33
CA MET A 74 9.19 -6.69 3.76
C MET A 74 7.81 -7.21 4.16
N TRP A 75 6.87 -6.29 4.26
CA TRP A 75 5.45 -6.58 4.49
C TRP A 75 4.60 -5.68 3.60
N SER A 76 3.58 -6.26 2.98
CA SER A 76 2.66 -5.54 2.10
C SER A 76 1.22 -5.71 2.58
N PHE A 77 0.48 -4.61 2.56
CA PHE A 77 -0.92 -4.54 2.92
C PHE A 77 -1.73 -3.90 1.82
N LYS A 78 -2.88 -4.49 1.51
CA LYS A 78 -3.84 -3.95 0.55
C LYS A 78 -5.12 -3.57 1.26
N PHE A 79 -5.39 -2.27 1.30
CA PHE A 79 -6.68 -1.71 1.69
C PHE A 79 -7.55 -1.56 0.44
N GLN A 80 -8.81 -1.99 0.53
CA GLN A 80 -9.78 -1.89 -0.56
C GLN A 80 -10.96 -1.05 -0.07
N GLU A 81 -11.18 0.13 -0.63
CA GLU A 81 -12.38 0.91 -0.34
C GLU A 81 -13.54 0.51 -1.26
N ALA A 82 -14.76 0.64 -0.73
CA ALA A 82 -15.99 0.41 -1.49
C ALA A 82 -16.16 1.42 -2.64
N GLU A 83 -15.53 2.59 -2.56
CA GLU A 83 -15.59 3.67 -3.56
C GLU A 83 -14.68 3.44 -4.78
N GLY A 84 -14.12 2.24 -4.91
CA GLY A 84 -13.30 1.88 -6.07
C GLY A 84 -11.88 2.43 -6.00
N MET A 85 -11.41 2.85 -4.83
CA MET A 85 -9.99 3.16 -4.61
C MET A 85 -9.34 2.05 -3.79
N ASP A 86 -8.29 1.44 -4.33
CA ASP A 86 -7.45 0.52 -3.57
C ASP A 86 -6.17 1.25 -3.15
N VAL A 87 -5.69 1.01 -1.94
CA VAL A 87 -4.40 1.51 -1.46
C VAL A 87 -3.53 0.32 -1.10
N VAL A 88 -2.35 0.23 -1.71
CA VAL A 88 -1.33 -0.76 -1.34
C VAL A 88 -0.20 -0.06 -0.61
N VAL A 89 0.12 -0.53 0.58
CA VAL A 89 1.27 -0.08 1.36
C VAL A 89 2.29 -1.21 1.39
N SER A 90 3.54 -0.93 1.07
CA SER A 90 4.66 -1.86 1.25
C SER A 90 5.69 -1.23 2.18
N ILE A 91 6.01 -1.96 3.23
CA ILE A 91 6.98 -1.59 4.25
C ILE A 91 8.18 -2.51 4.09
N MET A 92 9.39 -1.96 4.08
CA MET A 92 10.63 -2.73 4.20
C MET A 92 11.40 -2.24 5.40
N TRP A 93 12.06 -3.15 6.11
CA TRP A 93 12.96 -2.83 7.20
C TRP A 93 14.33 -3.46 6.95
N VAL A 94 15.38 -2.71 7.31
CA VAL A 94 16.77 -3.15 7.24
C VAL A 94 17.40 -2.92 8.61
N ALA A 95 17.85 -3.98 9.26
CA ALA A 95 18.55 -3.91 10.53
C ALA A 95 19.90 -3.17 10.40
N VAL A 96 20.28 -2.44 11.43
CA VAL A 96 21.55 -1.67 11.51
C VAL A 96 22.59 -2.43 12.31
#